data_AF-A0A348HBC6-F1
#
_entry.id   AF-A0A348HBC6-F1
#
_cell.length_a   1.000
_cell.length_b   1.000
_cell.length_c   1.000
_cell.angle_alpha   90.00
_cell.angle_beta   90.00
_cell.angle_gamma   90.00
#
_symmetry.space_group_name_H-M   'P 1'
#
loop_
_entity.id
_entity.type
_entity.pdbx_description
1 polymer ?
#
loop_
_entity_poly.entity_id
_entity_poly.type
_entity_poly.pdbx_seq_one_letter_code
_entity_poly.pdbx_strand_id
1 'polypeptide(L)'
;MNYLKKSTRKRAIFSAIALLGQLFMVSSQAAAVSDDAIRQQMIQESLDDYPGNCPCPYNTMRNGRSCGGRSAYSRPGGYSPLCYKDDVSDEDVRDYRQSHGLTAAAKPHAKERAASSR
;
A
#
# COMPACT_ATOMS: atom_id res chain seq x y z
N MET A 1 47.38 -30.19 44.99
CA MET A 1 47.23 -28.80 44.48
C MET A 1 46.42 -28.78 43.17
N ASN A 2 45.19 -28.28 43.27
CA ASN A 2 44.38 -27.53 42.29
C ASN A 2 44.38 -27.91 40.79
N TYR A 3 43.42 -28.77 40.38
CA TYR A 3 43.02 -28.93 38.97
C TYR A 3 41.49 -28.94 38.81
N LEU A 4 40.78 -27.96 39.36
CA LEU A 4 39.30 -27.85 39.25
C LEU A 4 38.79 -26.45 38.84
N LYS A 5 39.62 -25.60 38.23
CA LYS A 5 39.26 -24.19 37.95
C LYS A 5 39.21 -23.82 36.46
N LYS A 6 38.75 -24.72 35.58
CA LYS A 6 38.64 -24.45 34.13
C LYS A 6 37.25 -24.65 33.51
N SER A 7 36.31 -25.30 34.22
CA SER A 7 35.04 -25.78 33.64
C SER A 7 33.82 -24.85 33.81
N THR A 8 33.90 -23.83 34.66
CA THR A 8 32.73 -22.97 34.99
C THR A 8 32.63 -21.70 34.13
N ARG A 9 33.74 -21.21 33.55
CA ARG A 9 33.75 -19.97 32.76
C ARG A 9 33.10 -20.11 31.38
N LYS A 10 33.15 -21.30 30.78
CA LYS A 10 32.58 -21.54 29.45
C LYS A 10 31.05 -21.60 29.49
N ARG A 11 30.47 -22.16 30.56
CA ARG A 11 29.01 -22.33 30.70
C ARG A 11 28.26 -21.01 30.89
N ALA A 12 28.86 -20.03 31.59
CA ALA A 12 28.24 -18.72 31.81
C ALA A 12 28.16 -17.85 30.54
N ILE A 13 29.10 -18.02 29.60
CA ILE A 13 29.16 -17.24 28.36
C ILE A 13 28.10 -17.73 27.36
N PHE A 14 27.84 -19.05 27.29
CA PHE A 14 26.81 -19.61 26.41
C PHE A 14 25.38 -19.30 26.88
N SER A 15 25.13 -19.14 28.19
CA SER A 15 23.81 -18.78 28.72
C SER A 15 23.45 -17.30 28.51
N ALA A 16 24.44 -16.40 28.47
CA ALA A 16 24.18 -14.96 28.28
C ALA A 16 23.81 -14.62 26.82
N ILE A 17 24.35 -15.36 25.85
CA ILE A 17 24.08 -15.13 24.42
C ILE A 17 22.69 -15.68 24.02
N ALA A 18 22.23 -16.76 24.64
CA ALA A 18 20.92 -17.36 24.36
C ALA A 18 19.74 -16.48 24.83
N LEU A 19 19.90 -15.68 25.89
CA LEU A 19 18.87 -14.73 26.36
C LEU A 19 18.83 -13.43 25.55
N LEU A 20 19.90 -13.07 24.84
CA LEU A 20 19.95 -11.90 23.96
C LEU A 20 19.46 -12.19 22.53
N GLY A 21 19.42 -13.47 22.11
CA GLY A 21 19.03 -13.88 20.76
C GLY A 21 17.55 -14.22 20.55
N GLN A 22 16.70 -14.10 21.58
CA GLN A 22 15.26 -14.44 21.52
C GLN A 22 14.36 -13.32 20.99
N LEU A 23 14.91 -12.20 20.52
CA LEU A 23 14.14 -11.12 19.91
C LEU A 23 14.38 -11.12 18.39
N PHE A 24 13.27 -11.22 17.64
CA PHE A 24 13.13 -11.01 16.18
C PHE A 24 13.32 -12.21 15.24
N MET A 25 12.45 -13.21 15.36
CA MET A 25 11.94 -13.91 14.16
C MET A 25 10.48 -13.48 13.93
N VAL A 26 10.28 -12.26 13.45
CA VAL A 26 9.00 -11.82 12.88
C VAL A 26 8.97 -12.35 11.45
N SER A 27 8.18 -13.40 11.22
CA SER A 27 7.82 -13.84 9.88
C SER A 27 6.85 -12.80 9.29
N SER A 28 7.25 -12.05 8.26
CA SER A 28 6.34 -11.16 7.54
C SER A 28 5.46 -11.99 6.60
N GLN A 29 4.24 -12.36 7.02
CA GLN A 29 3.24 -12.86 6.08
C GLN A 29 2.65 -11.65 5.34
N ALA A 30 3.05 -11.44 4.08
CA ALA A 30 2.42 -10.44 3.23
C ALA A 30 1.01 -10.92 2.87
N ALA A 31 -0.01 -10.37 3.52
CA ALA A 31 -1.40 -10.57 3.11
C ALA A 31 -1.60 -9.93 1.73
N ALA A 32 -2.27 -10.63 0.81
CA ALA A 32 -2.65 -10.05 -0.47
C ALA A 32 -3.57 -8.84 -0.23
N VAL A 33 -3.28 -7.72 -0.88
CA VAL A 33 -4.16 -6.53 -0.85
C VAL A 33 -5.53 -6.95 -1.38
N SER A 34 -6.63 -6.58 -0.73
CA SER A 34 -7.99 -6.91 -1.18
C SER A 34 -8.45 -6.00 -2.33
N ASP A 35 -9.42 -6.44 -3.13
CA ASP A 35 -9.97 -5.61 -4.20
C ASP A 35 -10.63 -4.34 -3.65
N ASP A 36 -11.27 -4.46 -2.49
CA ASP A 36 -11.83 -3.32 -1.77
C ASP A 36 -10.78 -2.27 -1.40
N ALA A 37 -9.60 -2.69 -0.93
CA ALA A 37 -8.51 -1.78 -0.63
C ALA A 37 -7.99 -1.09 -1.90
N ILE A 38 -7.94 -1.80 -3.02
CA ILE A 38 -7.52 -1.24 -4.31
C ILE A 38 -8.53 -0.22 -4.82
N ARG A 39 -9.83 -0.52 -4.80
CA ARG A 39 -10.86 0.46 -5.18
C ARG A 39 -10.77 1.71 -4.31
N GLN A 40 -10.56 1.54 -3.01
CA GLN A 40 -10.40 2.66 -2.09
C GLN A 40 -9.17 3.52 -2.43
N GLN A 41 -8.06 2.86 -2.78
CA GLN A 41 -6.82 3.51 -3.17
C GLN A 41 -6.99 4.29 -4.49
N MET A 42 -7.63 3.71 -5.51
CA MET A 42 -7.91 4.37 -6.79
C MET A 42 -8.84 5.58 -6.62
N ILE A 43 -9.86 5.47 -5.76
CA ILE A 43 -10.71 6.60 -5.39
C ILE A 43 -9.84 7.70 -4.75
N GLN A 44 -8.99 7.35 -3.79
CA GLN A 44 -8.13 8.33 -3.12
C GLN A 44 -7.20 9.05 -4.10
N GLU A 45 -6.54 8.32 -4.99
CA GLU A 45 -5.68 8.90 -6.04
C GLU A 45 -6.48 9.86 -6.94
N SER A 46 -7.70 9.48 -7.34
CA SER A 46 -8.58 10.35 -8.11
C SER A 46 -9.00 11.62 -7.36
N LEU A 47 -9.13 11.56 -6.03
CA LEU A 47 -9.46 12.72 -5.19
C LEU A 47 -8.25 13.64 -5.03
N ASP A 48 -7.06 13.07 -4.86
CA ASP A 48 -5.81 13.81 -4.67
C ASP A 48 -5.41 14.57 -5.94
N ASP A 49 -5.69 13.99 -7.11
CA ASP A 49 -5.44 14.62 -8.41
C ASP A 49 -6.42 15.76 -8.74
N TYR A 50 -7.53 15.88 -8.02
CA TYR A 50 -8.54 16.90 -8.30
C TYR A 50 -8.15 18.27 -7.70
N PRO A 51 -7.94 19.33 -8.51
CA PRO A 51 -7.36 20.60 -8.04
C PRO A 51 -8.34 21.52 -7.30
N GLY A 52 -9.60 21.13 -7.18
CA GLY A 52 -10.70 21.99 -6.76
C GLY A 52 -11.36 21.58 -5.45
N ASN A 53 -12.31 22.41 -5.01
CA ASN A 53 -13.26 21.99 -4.00
C ASN A 53 -14.38 21.16 -4.63
N CYS A 54 -14.99 20.26 -3.86
CA CYS A 54 -16.10 19.41 -4.29
C CYS A 54 -15.80 18.44 -5.44
N PRO A 55 -14.84 17.51 -5.30
CA PRO A 55 -14.71 16.39 -6.26
C PRO A 55 -15.97 15.52 -6.26
N CYS A 56 -16.42 15.05 -5.08
CA CYS A 56 -17.54 14.12 -4.95
C CYS A 56 -18.77 14.71 -4.23
N PRO A 57 -19.97 14.10 -4.39
CA PRO A 57 -21.21 14.63 -3.80
C PRO A 57 -21.18 14.69 -2.27
N TYR A 58 -20.47 13.76 -1.64
CA TYR A 58 -20.36 13.65 -0.18
C TYR A 58 -19.29 14.56 0.43
N ASN A 59 -18.41 15.17 -0.35
CA ASN A 59 -17.48 16.18 0.17
C ASN A 59 -18.25 17.37 0.73
N THR A 60 -17.60 18.12 1.62
CA THR A 60 -18.19 19.29 2.27
C THR A 60 -17.56 20.59 1.75
N MET A 61 -18.41 21.61 1.60
CA MET A 61 -17.98 22.97 1.34
C MET A 61 -17.48 23.65 2.63
N ARG A 62 -16.81 24.79 2.50
CA ARG A 62 -16.32 25.60 3.64
C ARG A 62 -17.41 26.02 4.64
N ASN A 63 -18.68 26.02 4.23
CA ASN A 63 -19.83 26.34 5.07
C ASN A 63 -20.47 25.09 5.73
N GLY A 64 -19.82 23.92 5.64
CA GLY A 64 -20.27 22.67 6.26
C GLY A 64 -21.36 21.92 5.49
N ARG A 65 -21.89 22.46 4.38
CA ARG A 65 -22.88 21.77 3.55
C ARG A 65 -22.21 20.75 2.62
N SER A 66 -22.91 19.67 2.29
CA SER A 66 -22.45 18.73 1.26
C SER A 66 -22.41 19.39 -0.12
N CYS A 67 -21.48 18.95 -0.97
CA CYS A 67 -21.34 19.42 -2.34
C CYS A 67 -22.55 19.02 -3.19
N GLY A 68 -23.05 17.79 -3.01
CA GLY A 68 -24.20 17.26 -3.73
C GLY A 68 -24.06 17.45 -5.25
N GLY A 69 -25.11 17.98 -5.88
CA GLY A 69 -25.13 18.28 -7.32
C GLY A 69 -24.16 19.36 -7.80
N ARG A 70 -23.41 20.01 -6.90
CA ARG A 70 -22.34 20.95 -7.26
C ARG A 70 -20.98 20.28 -7.45
N SER A 71 -20.87 18.99 -7.09
CA SER A 71 -19.63 18.23 -7.25
C SER A 71 -19.23 18.06 -8.70
N ALA A 72 -17.94 17.85 -8.97
CA ALA A 72 -17.45 17.52 -10.30
C ALA A 72 -18.11 16.24 -10.83
N TYR A 73 -18.21 15.21 -9.98
CA TYR A 73 -18.90 13.95 -10.28
C TYR A 73 -20.35 14.16 -10.79
N SER A 74 -21.11 15.07 -10.19
CA SER A 74 -22.52 15.30 -10.56
C SER A 74 -22.73 16.27 -11.73
N ARG A 75 -21.73 17.09 -12.09
CA ARG A 75 -21.89 18.14 -13.10
C ARG A 75 -21.49 17.64 -14.50
N PRO A 76 -22.28 17.90 -15.54
CA PRO A 76 -21.90 17.53 -16.90
C PRO A 76 -20.74 18.40 -17.43
N GLY A 77 -19.83 17.79 -18.21
CA GLY A 77 -18.86 18.50 -19.04
C GLY A 77 -17.58 19.00 -18.35
N GLY A 78 -17.09 18.29 -17.32
CA GLY A 78 -15.84 18.62 -16.63
C GLY A 78 -15.07 17.39 -16.16
N TYR A 79 -14.24 17.56 -15.12
CA TYR A 79 -13.57 16.44 -14.42
C TYR A 79 -14.58 15.38 -13.98
N SER A 80 -14.18 14.11 -14.05
CA SER A 80 -14.99 12.95 -13.63
C SER A 80 -14.21 12.11 -12.61
N PRO A 81 -14.09 12.59 -11.36
CA PRO A 81 -13.38 11.84 -10.33
C PRO A 81 -14.12 10.56 -9.97
N LEU A 82 -13.37 9.55 -9.52
CA LEU A 82 -13.92 8.35 -8.88
C LEU A 82 -14.39 8.72 -7.47
N CYS A 83 -15.62 8.34 -7.11
CA CYS A 83 -16.25 8.71 -5.84
C CYS A 83 -16.78 7.51 -5.06
N TYR A 84 -17.15 6.44 -5.75
CA TYR A 84 -17.74 5.25 -5.18
C TYR A 84 -17.00 4.02 -5.67
N LYS A 85 -17.06 2.92 -4.89
CA LYS A 85 -16.46 1.65 -5.29
C LYS A 85 -17.01 1.15 -6.62
N ASP A 86 -18.30 1.40 -6.87
CA ASP A 86 -18.98 0.98 -8.09
C ASP A 86 -18.49 1.75 -9.34
N ASP A 87 -17.77 2.86 -9.16
CA ASP A 87 -17.10 3.58 -10.25
C ASP A 87 -15.84 2.83 -10.73
N VAL A 88 -15.39 1.82 -9.99
CA VAL A 88 -14.18 1.04 -10.27
C VAL A 88 -14.56 -0.40 -10.59
N SER A 89 -14.39 -0.78 -11.86
CA SER A 89 -14.71 -2.12 -12.32
C SER A 89 -13.70 -3.16 -11.81
N ASP A 90 -14.09 -4.43 -11.86
CA ASP A 90 -13.16 -5.53 -11.58
C ASP A 90 -11.95 -5.52 -12.52
N GLU A 91 -12.14 -5.05 -13.77
CA GLU A 91 -11.03 -4.93 -14.71
C GLU A 91 -10.03 -3.86 -14.29
N ASP A 92 -10.51 -2.69 -13.87
CA ASP A 92 -9.66 -1.61 -13.37
C ASP A 92 -8.82 -2.08 -12.18
N VAL A 93 -9.42 -2.88 -11.29
CA VAL A 93 -8.68 -3.50 -10.16
C VAL A 93 -7.60 -4.46 -10.65
N ARG A 94 -7.88 -5.30 -11.65
CA ARG A 94 -6.88 -6.22 -12.22
C ARG A 94 -5.71 -5.45 -12.83
N ASP A 95 -6.00 -4.42 -13.61
CA ASP A 95 -4.99 -3.58 -14.25
C ASP A 95 -4.16 -2.80 -13.23
N TYR A 96 -4.81 -2.29 -12.18
CA TYR A 96 -4.13 -1.65 -11.05
C TYR A 96 -3.15 -2.62 -10.38
N ARG A 97 -3.57 -3.86 -10.11
CA ARG A 97 -2.68 -4.87 -9.50
C ARG A 97 -1.46 -5.16 -10.36
N GLN A 98 -1.64 -5.24 -11.68
CA GLN A 98 -0.54 -5.53 -12.60
C GLN A 98 0.46 -4.37 -12.64
N SER A 99 -0.04 -3.14 -12.81
CA SER A 99 0.79 -1.93 -12.90
C SER A 99 1.52 -1.60 -11.59
N HIS A 100 0.96 -1.99 -10.44
CA HIS A 100 1.55 -1.74 -9.11
C HIS A 100 2.30 -2.94 -8.53
N GLY A 101 2.47 -4.04 -9.29
CA GLY A 101 3.19 -5.22 -8.82
C GLY A 101 2.53 -5.95 -7.65
N LEU A 102 1.20 -5.82 -7.49
CA LEU A 102 0.41 -6.41 -6.40
C LEU A 102 -0.09 -7.82 -6.73
N THR A 103 0.34 -8.41 -7.85
CA THR A 103 0.05 -9.80 -8.18
C THR A 103 1.06 -10.71 -7.49
N ALA A 104 0.62 -11.87 -6.99
CA ALA A 104 1.44 -12.81 -6.21
C ALA A 104 2.64 -13.42 -6.97
N ALA A 105 2.93 -12.98 -8.20
CA ALA A 105 4.00 -13.51 -9.04
C ALA A 105 4.52 -12.54 -10.13
N ALA A 106 4.47 -11.22 -9.95
CA ALA A 106 5.07 -10.31 -10.94
C ALA A 106 6.60 -10.31 -10.83
N LYS A 107 7.24 -11.08 -11.72
CA LYS A 107 8.65 -10.89 -12.12
C LYS A 107 8.91 -9.41 -12.42
N PRO A 108 10.12 -8.87 -12.16
CA PRO A 108 10.41 -7.48 -12.44
C PRO A 108 10.19 -7.19 -13.93
N HIS A 109 9.26 -6.28 -14.20
CA HIS A 109 9.14 -5.62 -15.50
C HIS A 109 10.48 -4.96 -15.81
N ALA A 110 11.28 -5.62 -16.65
CA ALA A 110 12.42 -5.02 -17.30
C ALA A 110 11.90 -3.89 -18.20
N LYS A 111 12.05 -2.66 -17.71
CA LYS A 111 11.79 -1.45 -18.48
C LYS A 111 12.69 -1.44 -19.71
N GLU A 112 12.07 -1.64 -20.86
CA GLU A 112 12.38 -1.09 -22.17
C GLU A 112 13.48 0.00 -22.12
N ARG A 113 14.73 -0.40 -22.35
CA ARG A 113 15.83 0.47 -22.79
C ARG A 113 16.29 -0.04 -24.15
N ALA A 114 15.56 0.22 -25.22
CA ALA A 114 16.06 0.14 -26.60
C ALA A 114 15.02 0.60 -27.64
N ALA A 115 14.67 1.89 -27.69
CA ALA A 115 14.11 2.51 -28.90
C ALA A 115 14.10 4.05 -28.81
N SER A 116 15.29 4.66 -28.64
CA SER A 116 15.48 6.08 -28.98
C SER A 116 16.93 6.28 -29.39
N SER A 117 17.23 5.81 -30.61
CA SER A 117 18.45 6.09 -31.37
C SER A 117 18.19 5.65 -32.81
N ARG A 118 17.41 6.46 -33.55
CA ARG A 118 17.54 6.68 -34.99
C ARG A 118 17.07 8.09 -35.30
#